data_AF-A0A6H2NQV7-F1
#
_entry.id   AF-A0A6H2NQV7-F1
#
_cell.length_a   1.000
_cell.length_b   1.000
_cell.length_c   1.000
_cell.angle_alpha   90.00
_cell.angle_beta   90.00
_cell.angle_gamma   90.00
#
_symmetry.space_group_name_H-M   'P 1'
#
loop_
_entity.id
_entity.type
_entity.pdbx_description
1 polymer ?
#
loop_
_entity_poly.entity_id
_entity_poly.type
_entity_poly.pdbx_seq_one_letter_code
_entity_poly.pdbx_strand_id
1 'polypeptide(L)'
;KDFYYITAKEAIWPILHSFPEHFTYESSDWENFQHINRLFADAACEEAADDALIWIHDYNLWLTPYYIRQKMPNVKIAFFHHTPFPAADVFNILHWREAIVDSLLCCDLCGFHIPRYVENFVSAARSLRDVSVAERNPVPAAFTPFGTALAEPDMATKLEYQGRIVNVDAFPVGTNPSYIHDMVNKPSVQQRVQDIRNDIGDNKLIVSAGRVDYVKGAREMLLCYERLLDRRPELRGNVNLIMTAVKAATGMRVYRTAQSEIEQLVGQINGRFSTLTWNAITLFTEPIPFDDLMALYKTADIAWIPPLRDGLNLVAKEYIAAHGGEDGVLVLSEFTGSAVELPDAVLTNPYSDKNMDECIDVALAMPPEEQKRRMAKMHQAITEYDVQQWANHMFREANAVIAEEPDKTLVSA
;
A
#
# COMPACT_ATOMS: atom_id res chain seq x y z
N LYS A 1 -8.90 8.92 -20.67
CA LYS A 1 -8.37 9.98 -19.77
C LYS A 1 -9.31 10.15 -18.56
N ASP A 2 -10.61 10.30 -18.80
CA ASP A 2 -11.58 10.62 -17.75
C ASP A 2 -11.78 9.46 -16.76
N PHE A 3 -11.79 8.20 -17.24
CA PHE A 3 -11.80 7.01 -16.38
C PHE A 3 -10.67 6.99 -15.33
N TYR A 4 -9.41 7.02 -15.78
CA TYR A 4 -8.26 6.77 -14.91
C TYR A 4 -7.71 8.04 -14.26
N TYR A 5 -7.58 9.16 -14.99
CA TYR A 5 -6.97 10.37 -14.43
C TYR A 5 -7.94 11.15 -13.57
N ILE A 6 -9.24 11.10 -13.87
CA ILE A 6 -10.24 11.92 -13.19
C ILE A 6 -11.06 11.08 -12.23
N THR A 7 -11.93 10.18 -12.71
CA THR A 7 -12.81 9.41 -11.83
C THR A 7 -12.00 8.57 -10.83
N ALA A 8 -10.96 7.86 -11.26
CA ALA A 8 -10.18 7.04 -10.35
C ALA A 8 -9.20 7.82 -9.45
N LYS A 9 -8.49 8.84 -9.96
CA LYS A 9 -7.41 9.53 -9.21
C LYS A 9 -7.82 10.87 -8.58
N GLU A 10 -8.81 11.57 -9.12
CA GLU A 10 -9.32 12.83 -8.56
C GLU A 10 -10.56 12.62 -7.68
N ALA A 11 -11.44 11.67 -8.03
CA ALA A 11 -12.67 11.42 -7.25
C ALA A 11 -12.51 10.27 -6.24
N ILE A 12 -12.06 9.09 -6.67
CA ILE A 12 -12.05 7.91 -5.78
C ILE A 12 -10.83 7.89 -4.84
N TRP A 13 -9.62 8.14 -5.38
CA TRP A 13 -8.37 8.04 -4.64
C TRP A 13 -8.32 8.85 -3.32
N PRO A 14 -8.79 10.11 -3.26
CA PRO A 14 -8.80 10.87 -2.01
C PRO A 14 -9.65 10.21 -0.93
N ILE A 15 -10.84 9.71 -1.29
CA ILE A 15 -11.73 9.05 -0.32
C ILE A 15 -11.09 7.76 0.19
N LEU A 16 -10.51 6.94 -0.70
CA LEU A 16 -9.84 5.70 -0.31
C LEU A 16 -8.72 5.95 0.70
N HIS A 17 -8.00 7.05 0.54
CA HIS A 17 -6.93 7.44 1.46
C HIS A 17 -7.42 8.38 2.57
N SER A 18 -8.72 8.54 2.80
CA SER A 18 -9.28 9.37 3.88
C SER A 18 -8.85 10.86 3.84
N PHE A 19 -8.76 11.44 2.65
CA PHE A 19 -8.58 12.87 2.40
C PHE A 19 -9.81 13.48 1.69
N PRO A 20 -11.00 13.50 2.34
CA PRO A 20 -12.23 13.99 1.72
C PRO A 20 -12.17 15.46 1.30
N GLU A 21 -11.28 16.27 1.87
CA GLU A 21 -11.02 17.64 1.47
C GLU A 21 -10.45 17.77 0.05
N HIS A 22 -9.90 16.69 -0.50
CA HIS A 22 -9.39 16.62 -1.87
C HIS A 22 -10.37 15.95 -2.84
N PHE A 23 -11.52 15.48 -2.36
CA PHE A 23 -12.55 14.88 -3.18
C PHE A 23 -13.25 15.91 -4.07
N THR A 24 -13.34 15.62 -5.36
CA THR A 24 -14.25 16.31 -6.29
C THR A 24 -14.87 15.31 -7.26
N TYR A 25 -16.18 15.45 -7.49
CA TYR A 25 -16.91 14.67 -8.49
C TYR A 25 -17.31 15.50 -9.71
N GLU A 26 -17.11 16.82 -9.71
CA GLU A 26 -17.64 17.73 -10.75
C GLU A 26 -17.09 17.40 -12.15
N SER A 27 -15.84 16.95 -12.22
CA SER A 27 -15.17 16.55 -13.47
C SER A 27 -15.30 15.07 -13.78
N SER A 28 -15.91 14.27 -12.89
CA SER A 28 -15.96 12.82 -13.03
C SER A 28 -17.03 12.37 -14.02
N ASP A 29 -16.68 11.35 -14.80
CA ASP A 29 -17.57 10.74 -15.78
C ASP A 29 -17.92 9.32 -15.32
N TRP A 30 -19.02 9.22 -14.57
CA TRP A 30 -19.48 7.95 -14.00
C TRP A 30 -20.03 6.99 -15.06
N GLU A 31 -20.70 7.51 -16.09
CA GLU A 31 -21.21 6.67 -17.19
C GLU A 31 -20.07 6.01 -17.94
N ASN A 32 -18.98 6.75 -18.19
CA ASN A 32 -17.76 6.18 -18.76
C ASN A 32 -17.09 5.18 -17.79
N PHE A 33 -17.09 5.44 -16.48
CA PHE A 33 -16.59 4.46 -15.51
C PHE A 33 -17.35 3.13 -15.56
N GLN A 34 -18.68 3.20 -15.63
CA GLN A 34 -19.56 2.05 -15.86
C GLN A 34 -19.29 1.37 -17.21
N HIS A 35 -19.13 2.15 -18.28
CA HIS A 35 -18.85 1.63 -19.61
C HIS A 35 -17.53 0.86 -19.66
N ILE A 36 -16.44 1.41 -19.12
CA ILE A 36 -15.14 0.75 -19.07
C ILE A 36 -15.20 -0.53 -18.23
N ASN A 37 -15.81 -0.49 -17.04
CA ASN A 37 -15.96 -1.69 -16.19
C ASN A 37 -16.73 -2.81 -16.90
N ARG A 38 -17.73 -2.46 -17.72
CA ARG A 38 -18.49 -3.40 -18.55
C ARG A 38 -17.63 -4.00 -19.66
N LEU A 39 -16.80 -3.20 -20.34
CA LEU A 39 -15.87 -3.73 -21.34
C LEU A 39 -14.87 -4.73 -20.74
N PHE A 40 -14.36 -4.47 -19.54
CA PHE A 40 -13.52 -5.42 -18.81
C PHE A 40 -14.27 -6.71 -18.46
N ALA A 41 -15.52 -6.59 -18.00
CA ALA A 41 -16.37 -7.75 -17.73
C ALA A 41 -16.65 -8.57 -19.00
N ASP A 42 -16.96 -7.90 -20.11
CA ASP A 42 -17.24 -8.52 -21.40
C ASP A 42 -16.04 -9.33 -21.88
N ALA A 43 -14.85 -8.71 -21.89
CA ALA A 43 -13.61 -9.38 -22.29
C ALA A 43 -13.27 -10.57 -21.37
N ALA A 44 -13.49 -10.45 -20.05
CA ALA A 44 -13.26 -11.56 -19.12
C ALA A 44 -14.23 -12.72 -19.37
N CYS A 45 -15.52 -12.44 -19.60
CA CYS A 45 -16.53 -13.46 -19.87
C CYS A 45 -16.34 -14.16 -21.23
N GLU A 46 -15.78 -13.47 -22.23
CA GLU A 46 -15.50 -14.06 -23.56
C GLU A 46 -14.39 -15.13 -23.51
N GLU A 47 -13.45 -15.00 -22.57
CA GLU A 47 -12.31 -15.93 -22.40
C GLU A 47 -12.56 -16.97 -21.30
N ALA A 48 -13.51 -16.74 -20.40
CA ALA A 48 -13.76 -17.60 -19.25
C ALA A 48 -14.54 -18.88 -19.62
N ALA A 49 -14.05 -20.03 -19.14
CA ALA A 49 -14.84 -21.25 -19.07
C ALA A 49 -15.94 -21.15 -18.00
N ASP A 50 -16.97 -21.99 -18.08
CA ASP A 50 -18.12 -21.97 -17.15
C ASP A 50 -17.71 -22.15 -15.68
N ASP A 51 -16.63 -22.89 -15.41
CA ASP A 51 -16.08 -23.18 -14.09
C ASP A 51 -14.85 -22.33 -13.72
N ALA A 52 -14.55 -21.31 -14.52
CA ALA A 52 -13.39 -20.45 -14.29
C ALA A 52 -13.48 -19.67 -12.97
N LEU A 53 -12.30 -19.30 -12.45
CA LEU A 53 -12.15 -18.27 -11.45
C LEU A 53 -11.72 -16.98 -12.14
N ILE A 54 -12.56 -15.95 -12.07
CA ILE A 54 -12.21 -14.61 -12.54
C ILE A 54 -11.72 -13.79 -11.35
N TRP A 55 -10.43 -13.44 -11.36
CA TRP A 55 -9.80 -12.66 -10.31
C TRP A 55 -9.59 -11.20 -10.77
N ILE A 56 -10.34 -10.30 -10.16
CA ILE A 56 -10.37 -8.87 -10.48
C ILE A 56 -9.49 -8.11 -9.49
N HIS A 57 -8.72 -7.16 -10.01
CA HIS A 57 -7.80 -6.36 -9.19
C HIS A 57 -8.13 -4.88 -9.21
N ASP A 58 -8.21 -4.36 -7.98
CA ASP A 58 -8.19 -2.95 -7.62
C ASP A 58 -9.43 -2.11 -7.96
N TYR A 59 -9.51 -0.96 -7.29
CA TYR A 59 -10.67 -0.09 -7.23
C TYR A 59 -11.11 0.49 -8.59
N ASN A 60 -10.24 0.46 -9.60
CA ASN A 60 -10.59 0.84 -10.96
C ASN A 60 -11.70 -0.06 -11.56
N LEU A 61 -11.80 -1.30 -11.09
CA LEU A 61 -12.69 -2.33 -11.62
C LEU A 61 -13.81 -2.72 -10.64
N TRP A 62 -14.20 -1.81 -9.75
CA TRP A 62 -15.22 -2.07 -8.73
C TRP A 62 -16.58 -2.53 -9.26
N LEU A 63 -16.96 -2.15 -10.49
CA LEU A 63 -18.25 -2.52 -11.08
C LEU A 63 -18.18 -3.76 -11.97
N THR A 64 -16.97 -4.24 -12.27
CA THR A 64 -16.77 -5.44 -13.08
C THR A 64 -17.47 -6.68 -12.48
N PRO A 65 -17.42 -6.97 -11.17
CA PRO A 65 -18.12 -8.11 -10.58
C PRO A 65 -19.63 -8.16 -10.89
N TYR A 66 -20.33 -7.03 -10.78
CA TYR A 66 -21.75 -6.92 -11.11
C TYR A 66 -22.03 -7.34 -12.55
N TYR A 67 -21.28 -6.78 -13.52
CA TYR A 67 -21.49 -7.08 -14.93
C TYR A 67 -21.15 -8.53 -15.29
N ILE A 68 -20.11 -9.11 -14.67
CA ILE A 68 -19.79 -10.53 -14.85
C ILE A 68 -20.94 -11.40 -14.32
N ARG A 69 -21.44 -11.14 -13.11
CA ARG A 69 -22.50 -11.94 -12.50
C ARG A 69 -23.79 -11.94 -13.33
N GLN A 70 -24.10 -10.85 -14.02
CA GLN A 70 -25.23 -10.79 -14.95
C GLN A 70 -25.07 -11.72 -16.17
N LYS A 71 -23.83 -11.94 -16.63
CA LYS A 71 -23.53 -12.73 -17.83
C LYS A 71 -23.24 -14.20 -17.52
N MET A 72 -22.51 -14.44 -16.44
CA MET A 72 -22.12 -15.76 -15.98
C MET A 72 -22.54 -15.92 -14.50
N PRO A 73 -23.82 -16.27 -14.24
CA PRO A 73 -24.36 -16.29 -12.87
C PRO A 73 -23.66 -17.23 -11.90
N ASN A 74 -23.01 -18.28 -12.42
CA ASN A 74 -22.40 -19.35 -11.64
C ASN A 74 -20.86 -19.30 -11.61
N VAL A 75 -20.21 -18.37 -12.34
CA VAL A 75 -18.74 -18.29 -12.37
C VAL A 75 -18.22 -17.85 -11.00
N LYS A 76 -17.01 -18.29 -10.64
CA LYS A 76 -16.38 -17.82 -9.39
C LYS A 76 -15.75 -16.46 -9.62
N ILE A 77 -16.07 -15.50 -8.77
CA ILE A 77 -15.58 -14.12 -8.83
C ILE A 77 -14.81 -13.80 -7.55
N ALA A 78 -13.51 -13.55 -7.69
CA ALA A 78 -12.68 -13.00 -6.62
C ALA A 78 -12.32 -11.55 -6.94
N PHE A 79 -12.34 -10.68 -5.95
CA PHE A 79 -11.89 -9.30 -6.05
C PHE A 79 -10.79 -9.05 -5.01
N PHE A 80 -9.70 -8.39 -5.41
CA PHE A 80 -8.65 -7.97 -4.47
C PHE A 80 -8.42 -6.46 -4.51
N HIS A 81 -8.52 -5.81 -3.34
CA HIS A 81 -8.41 -4.37 -3.17
C HIS A 81 -7.00 -3.96 -2.72
N HIS A 82 -6.25 -3.25 -3.58
CA HIS A 82 -4.82 -2.94 -3.33
C HIS A 82 -4.57 -1.61 -2.61
N THR A 83 -5.55 -0.71 -2.59
CA THR A 83 -5.45 0.52 -1.79
C THR A 83 -6.08 0.31 -0.41
N PRO A 84 -5.94 1.26 0.54
CA PRO A 84 -6.76 1.22 1.74
C PRO A 84 -8.25 1.16 1.39
N PHE A 85 -9.02 0.51 2.24
CA PHE A 85 -10.48 0.66 2.27
C PHE A 85 -10.85 1.54 3.46
N PRO A 86 -11.43 2.72 3.26
CA PRO A 86 -11.63 3.71 4.32
C PRO A 86 -12.79 3.31 5.24
N ALA A 87 -12.84 3.90 6.43
CA ALA A 87 -13.96 3.71 7.36
C ALA A 87 -15.30 4.09 6.70
N ALA A 88 -16.40 3.50 7.18
CA ALA A 88 -17.69 3.59 6.52
C ALA A 88 -18.23 5.03 6.38
N ASP A 89 -18.00 5.88 7.37
CA ASP A 89 -18.38 7.30 7.34
C ASP A 89 -17.67 8.07 6.21
N VAL A 90 -16.38 7.79 6.00
CA VAL A 90 -15.57 8.36 4.92
C VAL A 90 -15.95 7.74 3.56
N PHE A 91 -16.09 6.41 3.47
CA PHE A 91 -16.51 5.73 2.24
C PHE A 91 -17.86 6.27 1.74
N ASN A 92 -18.79 6.52 2.68
CA ASN A 92 -20.11 7.04 2.37
C ASN A 92 -20.11 8.48 1.83
N ILE A 93 -18.97 9.18 1.78
CA ILE A 93 -18.89 10.46 1.05
C ILE A 93 -19.02 10.24 -0.47
N LEU A 94 -18.64 9.05 -0.98
CA LEU A 94 -18.74 8.74 -2.41
C LEU A 94 -20.20 8.71 -2.87
N HIS A 95 -20.49 9.44 -3.94
CA HIS A 95 -21.83 9.47 -4.54
C HIS A 95 -22.24 8.11 -5.12
N TRP A 96 -21.27 7.30 -5.56
CA TRP A 96 -21.50 6.01 -6.21
C TRP A 96 -21.40 4.80 -5.28
N ARG A 97 -21.30 5.04 -3.98
CA ARG A 97 -21.11 4.03 -2.92
C ARG A 97 -22.03 2.81 -3.04
N GLU A 98 -23.30 3.04 -3.40
CA GLU A 98 -24.30 1.98 -3.52
C GLU A 98 -23.97 1.01 -4.66
N ALA A 99 -23.71 1.53 -5.87
CA ALA A 99 -23.36 0.70 -7.01
C ALA A 99 -22.04 -0.06 -6.80
N ILE A 100 -21.09 0.55 -6.10
CA ILE A 100 -19.81 -0.08 -5.75
C ILE A 100 -20.04 -1.25 -4.79
N VAL A 101 -20.78 -1.04 -3.69
CA VAL A 101 -21.06 -2.09 -2.71
C VAL A 101 -21.90 -3.20 -3.32
N ASP A 102 -22.93 -2.87 -4.10
CA ASP A 102 -23.75 -3.88 -4.79
C ASP A 102 -22.91 -4.78 -5.70
N SER A 103 -21.95 -4.18 -6.41
CA SER A 103 -21.05 -4.94 -7.25
C SER A 103 -20.09 -5.81 -6.44
N LEU A 104 -19.45 -5.27 -5.41
CA LEU A 104 -18.54 -6.06 -4.58
C LEU A 104 -19.24 -7.20 -3.83
N LEU A 105 -20.52 -7.05 -3.47
CA LEU A 105 -21.35 -8.13 -2.91
C LEU A 105 -21.75 -9.20 -3.96
N CYS A 106 -21.49 -8.99 -5.25
CA CYS A 106 -21.63 -10.03 -6.28
C CYS A 106 -20.44 -11.00 -6.32
N CYS A 107 -19.33 -10.68 -5.64
CA CYS A 107 -18.16 -11.53 -5.53
C CYS A 107 -18.44 -12.75 -4.64
N ASP A 108 -17.68 -13.82 -4.87
CA ASP A 108 -17.63 -14.98 -3.97
C ASP A 108 -16.53 -14.82 -2.91
N LEU A 109 -15.49 -14.03 -3.22
CA LEU A 109 -14.41 -13.63 -2.31
C LEU A 109 -14.00 -12.17 -2.54
N CYS A 110 -13.95 -11.37 -1.47
CA CYS A 110 -13.36 -10.03 -1.44
C CYS A 110 -12.13 -10.01 -0.53
N GLY A 111 -10.96 -9.83 -1.12
CA GLY A 111 -9.67 -9.76 -0.41
C GLY A 111 -9.16 -8.33 -0.25
N PHE A 112 -8.49 -8.10 0.89
CA PHE A 112 -7.87 -6.82 1.26
C PHE A 112 -6.47 -7.05 1.81
N HIS A 113 -5.64 -6.00 1.95
CA HIS A 113 -4.29 -6.18 2.49
C HIS A 113 -4.23 -6.54 3.97
N ILE A 114 -5.10 -5.96 4.79
CA ILE A 114 -5.07 -6.11 6.25
C ILE A 114 -6.49 -6.26 6.83
N PRO A 115 -6.61 -6.86 8.03
CA PRO A 115 -7.89 -7.05 8.72
C PRO A 115 -8.72 -5.77 8.86
N ARG A 116 -8.10 -4.62 9.17
CA ARG A 116 -8.79 -3.32 9.29
C ARG A 116 -9.58 -2.94 8.02
N TYR A 117 -9.06 -3.27 6.84
CA TYR A 117 -9.73 -2.97 5.58
C TYR A 117 -10.87 -3.93 5.27
N VAL A 118 -10.77 -5.19 5.73
CA VAL A 118 -11.91 -6.12 5.74
C VAL A 118 -13.04 -5.51 6.57
N GLU A 119 -12.74 -5.13 7.81
CA GLU A 119 -13.73 -4.58 8.74
C GLU A 119 -14.36 -3.27 8.24
N ASN A 120 -13.55 -2.41 7.62
CA ASN A 120 -14.05 -1.19 7.00
C ASN A 120 -15.03 -1.50 5.84
N PHE A 121 -14.72 -2.48 4.98
CA PHE A 121 -15.64 -2.93 3.93
C PHE A 121 -16.94 -3.50 4.52
N VAL A 122 -16.84 -4.36 5.53
CA VAL A 122 -18.02 -4.91 6.22
C VAL A 122 -18.89 -3.80 6.79
N SER A 123 -18.29 -2.81 7.46
CA SER A 123 -19.02 -1.67 8.01
C SER A 123 -19.68 -0.84 6.91
N ALA A 124 -19.00 -0.60 5.79
CA ALA A 124 -19.56 0.14 4.66
C ALA A 124 -20.73 -0.61 4.03
N ALA A 125 -20.58 -1.91 3.77
CA ALA A 125 -21.63 -2.77 3.22
C ALA A 125 -22.88 -2.79 4.11
N ARG A 126 -22.70 -3.00 5.42
CA ARG A 126 -23.79 -3.00 6.41
C ARG A 126 -24.47 -1.64 6.58
N SER A 127 -23.76 -0.54 6.30
CA SER A 127 -24.36 0.80 6.34
C SER A 127 -25.29 1.09 5.16
N LEU A 128 -25.17 0.34 4.06
CA LEU A 128 -25.91 0.57 2.81
C LEU A 128 -26.90 -0.55 2.48
N ARG A 129 -26.66 -1.77 2.97
CA ARG A 129 -27.42 -2.99 2.68
C ARG A 129 -27.62 -3.82 3.94
N ASP A 130 -28.68 -4.64 3.94
CA ASP A 130 -28.97 -5.59 5.02
C ASP A 130 -28.05 -6.81 4.91
N VAL A 131 -26.77 -6.59 5.24
CA VAL A 131 -25.73 -7.62 5.26
C VAL A 131 -25.55 -8.09 6.70
N SER A 132 -25.53 -9.40 6.90
CA SER A 132 -25.21 -9.99 8.21
C SER A 132 -23.82 -10.62 8.20
N VAL A 133 -23.16 -10.65 9.37
CA VAL A 133 -21.86 -11.31 9.53
C VAL A 133 -22.12 -12.73 10.00
N ALA A 134 -21.85 -13.71 9.14
CA ALA A 134 -22.09 -15.13 9.42
C ALA A 134 -20.94 -15.76 10.21
N GLU A 135 -19.71 -15.29 10.00
CA GLU A 135 -18.51 -15.84 10.65
C GLU A 135 -17.47 -14.75 10.94
N ARG A 136 -16.79 -14.87 12.09
CA ARG A 136 -15.66 -14.03 12.52
C ARG A 136 -14.61 -14.90 13.18
N ASN A 137 -13.34 -14.63 12.87
CA ASN A 137 -12.19 -15.34 13.42
C ASN A 137 -11.15 -14.34 13.97
N PRO A 138 -10.32 -14.74 14.95
CA PRO A 138 -9.12 -13.99 15.32
C PRO A 138 -8.22 -13.74 14.12
N VAL A 139 -7.53 -12.60 14.09
CA VAL A 139 -6.61 -12.31 12.98
C VAL A 139 -5.48 -13.35 12.91
N PRO A 140 -5.04 -13.75 11.69
CA PRO A 140 -3.91 -14.65 11.53
C PRO A 140 -2.62 -14.14 12.20
N ALA A 141 -1.72 -15.05 12.55
CA ALA A 141 -0.43 -14.72 13.18
C ALA A 141 0.46 -13.77 12.35
N ALA A 142 0.19 -13.67 11.04
CA ALA A 142 0.82 -12.70 10.14
C ALA A 142 0.63 -11.24 10.58
N PHE A 143 -0.44 -10.96 11.31
CA PHE A 143 -0.90 -9.61 11.63
C PHE A 143 -0.83 -9.35 13.13
N THR A 144 -0.32 -8.17 13.49
CA THR A 144 -0.29 -7.70 14.87
C THR A 144 -1.71 -7.34 15.34
N PRO A 145 -2.24 -7.98 16.39
CA PRO A 145 -3.64 -7.80 16.79
C PRO A 145 -3.92 -6.51 17.59
N PHE A 146 -2.89 -5.87 18.15
CA PHE A 146 -3.02 -4.63 18.93
C PHE A 146 -1.71 -3.83 18.95
N GLY A 147 -1.79 -2.55 19.31
CA GLY A 147 -0.62 -1.71 19.56
C GLY A 147 -0.11 -0.92 18.35
N THR A 148 -0.76 -1.01 17.19
CA THR A 148 -0.52 -0.15 16.02
C THR A 148 -1.83 0.50 15.57
N ALA A 149 -1.75 1.62 14.84
CA ALA A 149 -2.95 2.38 14.43
C ALA A 149 -3.95 1.59 13.57
N LEU A 150 -3.50 0.57 12.84
CA LEU A 150 -4.33 -0.23 11.92
C LEU A 150 -4.55 -1.67 12.40
N ALA A 151 -4.12 -2.02 13.62
CA ALA A 151 -4.33 -3.36 14.17
C ALA A 151 -5.81 -3.68 14.40
N GLU A 152 -6.21 -4.94 14.20
CA GLU A 152 -7.50 -5.49 14.63
C GLU A 152 -7.26 -6.83 15.34
N PRO A 153 -8.00 -7.14 16.41
CA PRO A 153 -7.85 -8.41 17.11
C PRO A 153 -8.54 -9.59 16.39
N ASP A 154 -9.60 -9.31 15.65
CA ASP A 154 -10.40 -10.27 14.89
C ASP A 154 -11.00 -9.62 13.64
N MET A 155 -11.49 -10.43 12.71
CA MET A 155 -12.16 -9.96 11.49
C MET A 155 -13.27 -10.90 11.05
N ALA A 156 -14.29 -10.35 10.38
CA ALA A 156 -15.27 -11.14 9.65
C ALA A 156 -14.56 -12.00 8.59
N THR A 157 -15.09 -13.19 8.34
CA THR A 157 -14.63 -14.10 7.28
C THR A 157 -15.75 -14.46 6.30
N LYS A 158 -17.01 -14.37 6.74
CA LYS A 158 -18.19 -14.62 5.91
C LYS A 158 -19.29 -13.62 6.16
N LEU A 159 -19.84 -13.10 5.09
CA LEU A 159 -21.02 -12.25 5.07
C LEU A 159 -22.17 -13.00 4.41
N GLU A 160 -23.40 -12.76 4.89
CA GLU A 160 -24.62 -13.23 4.23
C GLU A 160 -25.37 -12.03 3.65
N TYR A 161 -25.71 -12.12 2.37
CA TYR A 161 -26.46 -11.10 1.65
C TYR A 161 -27.38 -11.75 0.60
N GLN A 162 -28.69 -11.51 0.71
CA GLN A 162 -29.69 -12.03 -0.23
C GLN A 162 -29.61 -13.56 -0.45
N GLY A 163 -29.36 -14.31 0.62
CA GLY A 163 -29.22 -15.77 0.58
C GLY A 163 -27.91 -16.27 -0.06
N ARG A 164 -26.95 -15.38 -0.32
CA ARG A 164 -25.59 -15.72 -0.78
C ARG A 164 -24.57 -15.49 0.33
N ILE A 165 -23.54 -16.32 0.35
CA ILE A 165 -22.34 -16.11 1.15
C ILE A 165 -21.30 -15.34 0.33
N VAL A 166 -20.78 -14.26 0.90
CA VAL A 166 -19.63 -13.52 0.38
C VAL A 166 -18.49 -13.71 1.37
N ASN A 167 -17.42 -14.39 0.94
CA ASN A 167 -16.23 -14.55 1.78
C ASN A 167 -15.42 -13.26 1.76
N VAL A 168 -14.85 -12.90 2.90
CA VAL A 168 -13.95 -11.75 3.04
C VAL A 168 -12.70 -12.18 3.79
N ASP A 169 -11.53 -11.71 3.38
CA ASP A 169 -10.28 -12.12 4.01
C ASP A 169 -9.17 -11.07 3.80
N ALA A 170 -8.14 -11.13 4.65
CA ALA A 170 -6.97 -10.28 4.61
C ALA A 170 -5.76 -11.06 4.08
N PHE A 171 -5.19 -10.60 2.97
CA PHE A 171 -4.03 -11.19 2.33
C PHE A 171 -2.89 -10.16 2.26
N PRO A 172 -1.83 -10.34 3.05
CA PRO A 172 -0.68 -9.46 2.99
C PRO A 172 0.09 -9.74 1.70
N VAL A 173 0.08 -8.80 0.75
CA VAL A 173 0.86 -8.98 -0.49
C VAL A 173 2.35 -8.90 -0.14
N GLY A 174 3.11 -9.90 -0.55
CA GLY A 174 4.55 -9.93 -0.37
C GLY A 174 5.32 -9.41 -1.58
N THR A 175 6.65 -9.33 -1.41
CA THR A 175 7.59 -9.18 -2.53
C THR A 175 8.04 -10.56 -3.01
N ASN A 176 9.07 -10.63 -3.85
CA ASN A 176 9.82 -11.86 -4.10
C ASN A 176 11.22 -11.73 -3.46
N PRO A 177 11.40 -12.15 -2.19
CA PRO A 177 12.66 -11.99 -1.48
C PRO A 177 13.84 -12.70 -2.16
N SER A 178 13.60 -13.88 -2.74
CA SER A 178 14.64 -14.65 -3.45
C SER A 178 15.14 -13.89 -4.68
N TYR A 179 14.24 -13.33 -5.48
CA TYR A 179 14.61 -12.51 -6.64
C TYR A 179 15.39 -11.25 -6.23
N ILE A 180 14.98 -10.58 -5.15
CA ILE A 180 15.67 -9.39 -4.63
C ILE A 180 17.07 -9.77 -4.13
N HIS A 181 17.20 -10.89 -3.41
CA HIS A 181 18.48 -11.39 -2.95
C HIS A 181 19.44 -11.68 -4.11
N ASP A 182 18.97 -12.39 -5.14
CA ASP A 182 19.74 -12.67 -6.35
C ASP A 182 20.14 -11.38 -7.09
N MET A 183 19.23 -10.39 -7.14
CA MET A 183 19.49 -9.09 -7.74
C MET A 183 20.59 -8.34 -7.01
N VAL A 184 20.51 -8.23 -5.68
CA VAL A 184 21.50 -7.56 -4.84
C VAL A 184 22.87 -8.21 -4.99
N ASN A 185 22.93 -9.53 -5.10
CA ASN A 185 24.20 -10.27 -5.23
C ASN A 185 24.83 -10.23 -6.63
N LYS A 186 24.18 -9.61 -7.64
CA LYS A 186 24.81 -9.46 -8.96
C LYS A 186 26.09 -8.63 -8.85
N PRO A 187 27.18 -9.00 -9.56
CA PRO A 187 28.43 -8.24 -9.52
C PRO A 187 28.27 -6.76 -9.87
N SER A 188 27.40 -6.43 -10.84
CA SER A 188 27.10 -5.04 -11.22
C SER A 188 26.42 -4.24 -10.10
N VAL A 189 25.52 -4.88 -9.35
CA VAL A 189 24.79 -4.25 -8.23
C VAL A 189 25.71 -4.10 -7.03
N GLN A 190 26.54 -5.10 -6.73
CA GLN A 190 27.56 -5.01 -5.68
C GLN A 190 28.60 -3.91 -5.97
N GLN A 191 29.02 -3.75 -7.22
CA GLN A 191 29.87 -2.63 -7.62
C GLN A 191 29.16 -1.29 -7.36
N ARG A 192 27.88 -1.19 -7.73
CA ARG A 192 27.08 0.02 -7.50
C ARG A 192 26.92 0.34 -6.01
N VAL A 193 26.72 -0.68 -5.16
CA VAL A 193 26.69 -0.52 -3.69
C VAL A 193 28.00 0.10 -3.20
N GLN A 194 29.14 -0.41 -3.67
CA GLN A 194 30.45 0.13 -3.30
C GLN A 194 30.64 1.57 -3.81
N ASP A 195 30.20 1.87 -5.03
CA ASP A 195 30.28 3.22 -5.61
C ASP A 195 29.46 4.21 -4.77
N ILE A 196 28.20 3.89 -4.46
CA ILE A 196 27.32 4.73 -3.62
C ILE A 196 27.95 4.93 -2.23
N ARG A 197 28.52 3.87 -1.63
CA ARG A 197 29.17 3.97 -0.32
C ARG A 197 30.42 4.84 -0.37
N ASN A 198 31.22 4.76 -1.43
CA ASN A 198 32.41 5.61 -1.60
C ASN A 198 32.04 7.09 -1.78
N ASP A 199 30.96 7.37 -2.51
CA ASP A 199 30.48 8.75 -2.75
C ASP A 199 29.95 9.41 -1.47
N ILE A 200 29.29 8.63 -0.61
CA ILE A 200 28.69 9.10 0.65
C ILE A 200 29.70 9.09 1.81
N GLY A 201 30.71 8.23 1.75
CA GLY A 201 31.71 8.06 2.80
C GLY A 201 31.12 7.47 4.08
N ASP A 202 31.57 7.98 5.22
CA ASP A 202 31.15 7.55 6.56
C ASP A 202 29.78 8.08 6.98
N ASN A 203 29.11 8.84 6.11
CA ASN A 203 27.83 9.44 6.40
C ASN A 203 26.73 8.38 6.50
N LYS A 204 25.78 8.64 7.40
CA LYS A 204 24.54 7.85 7.48
C LYS A 204 23.66 8.14 6.27
N LEU A 205 23.29 7.10 5.54
CA LEU A 205 22.38 7.22 4.39
C LEU A 205 20.94 6.87 4.79
N ILE A 206 20.06 7.84 4.63
CA ILE A 206 18.61 7.66 4.71
C ILE A 206 18.06 7.58 3.29
N VAL A 207 17.24 6.57 3.00
CA VAL A 207 16.48 6.46 1.75
C VAL A 207 14.98 6.60 1.98
N SER A 208 14.30 7.32 1.08
CA SER A 208 12.84 7.29 0.98
C SER A 208 12.44 7.15 -0.48
N ALA A 209 11.79 6.04 -0.84
CA ALA A 209 11.41 5.78 -2.22
C ALA A 209 9.89 5.83 -2.40
N GLY A 210 9.44 6.54 -3.44
CA GLY A 210 8.03 6.67 -3.76
C GLY A 210 7.75 7.47 -5.03
N ARG A 211 6.46 7.61 -5.31
CA ARG A 211 5.94 8.50 -6.35
C ARG A 211 5.45 9.78 -5.69
N VAL A 212 5.37 10.87 -6.46
CA VAL A 212 4.68 12.07 -5.98
C VAL A 212 3.22 11.73 -5.73
N ASP A 213 2.82 11.85 -4.47
CA ASP A 213 1.44 11.73 -4.02
C ASP A 213 1.33 12.37 -2.64
N TYR A 214 0.27 13.14 -2.40
CA TYR A 214 0.07 13.87 -1.13
C TYR A 214 -0.13 12.91 0.06
N VAL A 215 -0.51 11.65 -0.20
CA VAL A 215 -0.67 10.64 0.86
C VAL A 215 0.66 10.05 1.33
N LYS A 216 1.77 10.28 0.60
CA LYS A 216 3.05 9.61 0.85
C LYS A 216 3.92 10.26 1.93
N GLY A 217 3.47 11.35 2.54
CA GLY A 217 4.13 11.94 3.71
C GLY A 217 5.50 12.56 3.44
N ALA A 218 5.82 12.82 2.16
CA ALA A 218 7.11 13.39 1.76
C ALA A 218 7.33 14.78 2.37
N ARG A 219 6.27 15.59 2.44
CA ARG A 219 6.28 16.90 3.09
C ARG A 219 6.63 16.79 4.58
N GLU A 220 5.93 15.92 5.30
CA GLU A 220 6.12 15.70 6.74
C GLU A 220 7.54 15.19 7.03
N MET A 221 8.06 14.27 6.20
CA MET A 221 9.43 13.80 6.29
C MET A 221 10.45 14.92 6.08
N LEU A 222 10.28 15.76 5.06
CA LEU A 222 11.19 16.87 4.76
C LEU A 222 11.22 17.89 5.89
N LEU A 223 10.05 18.23 6.46
CA LEU A 223 9.96 19.11 7.62
C LEU A 223 10.64 18.49 8.85
N CYS A 224 10.46 17.19 9.09
CA CYS A 224 11.14 16.48 10.17
C CYS A 224 12.66 16.44 9.96
N TYR A 225 13.12 16.24 8.72
CA TYR A 225 14.55 16.26 8.38
C TYR A 225 15.16 17.66 8.57
N GLU A 226 14.45 18.74 8.19
CA GLU A 226 14.87 20.11 8.50
C GLU A 226 15.02 20.33 10.01
N ARG A 227 14.02 19.92 10.80
CA ARG A 227 14.08 20.01 12.26
C ARG A 227 15.22 19.18 12.85
N LEU A 228 15.47 17.99 12.32
CA LEU A 228 16.59 17.14 12.73
C LEU A 228 17.92 17.89 12.58
N LEU A 229 18.17 18.48 11.40
CA LEU A 229 19.40 19.23 11.14
C LEU A 229 19.50 20.51 12.00
N ASP A 230 18.39 21.11 12.38
CA ASP A 230 18.35 22.24 13.31
C ASP A 230 18.65 21.84 14.76
N ARG A 231 17.97 20.81 15.26
CA ARG A 231 18.12 20.31 16.65
C ARG A 231 19.48 19.65 16.87
N ARG A 232 20.08 19.06 15.83
CA ARG A 232 21.30 18.25 15.88
C ARG A 232 22.36 18.74 14.89
N PRO A 233 23.01 19.89 15.14
CA PRO A 233 24.03 20.45 14.25
C PRO A 233 25.20 19.50 13.99
N GLU A 234 25.49 18.57 14.89
CA GLU A 234 26.54 17.56 14.74
C GLU A 234 26.27 16.55 13.61
N LEU A 235 25.01 16.41 13.16
CA LEU A 235 24.66 15.55 12.04
C LEU A 235 24.89 16.23 10.68
N ARG A 236 25.05 17.55 10.64
CA ARG A 236 25.30 18.28 9.39
C ARG A 236 26.65 17.86 8.83
N GLY A 237 26.67 17.43 7.57
CA GLY A 237 27.86 16.83 6.95
C GLY A 237 28.00 15.33 7.15
N ASN A 238 27.22 14.72 8.05
CA ASN A 238 27.34 13.32 8.47
C ASN A 238 26.09 12.46 8.19
N VAL A 239 25.02 13.05 7.67
CA VAL A 239 23.80 12.35 7.26
C VAL A 239 23.36 12.83 5.87
N ASN A 240 22.89 11.91 5.02
CA ASN A 240 22.37 12.21 3.70
C ASN A 240 20.97 11.63 3.56
N LEU A 241 20.05 12.40 2.99
CA LEU A 241 18.75 11.90 2.58
C LEU A 241 18.72 11.76 1.05
N ILE A 242 18.55 10.54 0.56
CA ILE A 242 18.23 10.28 -0.84
C ILE A 242 16.74 9.96 -0.92
N MET A 243 15.99 10.74 -1.72
CA MET A 243 14.58 10.47 -1.91
C MET A 243 14.16 10.44 -3.37
N THR A 244 13.21 9.56 -3.68
CA THR A 244 12.52 9.55 -4.97
C THR A 244 11.11 10.11 -4.81
N ALA A 245 10.76 11.03 -5.70
CA ALA A 245 9.43 11.56 -5.84
C ALA A 245 9.11 11.56 -7.35
N VAL A 246 8.89 10.36 -7.89
CA VAL A 246 8.67 10.17 -9.33
C VAL A 246 7.45 10.97 -9.77
N LYS A 247 7.64 11.82 -10.79
CA LYS A 247 6.59 12.69 -11.32
C LYS A 247 5.36 11.90 -11.72
N ALA A 248 4.20 12.49 -11.47
CA ALA A 248 2.95 11.96 -11.98
C ALA A 248 2.92 11.97 -13.51
N ALA A 249 2.11 11.08 -14.11
CA ALA A 249 1.92 11.04 -15.55
C ALA A 249 1.42 12.38 -16.10
N THR A 250 1.85 12.74 -17.31
CA THR A 250 1.49 14.00 -17.96
C THR A 250 -0.03 14.18 -18.01
N GLY A 251 -0.51 15.32 -17.49
CA GLY A 251 -1.93 15.68 -17.44
C GLY A 251 -2.63 15.39 -16.10
N MET A 252 -1.94 14.74 -15.15
CA MET A 252 -2.46 14.48 -13.81
C MET A 252 -2.28 15.72 -12.92
N ARG A 253 -3.37 16.45 -12.69
CA ARG A 253 -3.31 17.77 -12.04
C ARG A 253 -3.22 17.68 -10.52
N VAL A 254 -3.84 16.65 -9.93
CA VAL A 254 -3.98 16.45 -8.48
C VAL A 254 -2.65 16.44 -7.73
N TYR A 255 -1.57 15.99 -8.38
CA TYR A 255 -0.25 15.87 -7.75
C TYR A 255 0.68 17.07 -7.97
N ARG A 256 0.26 18.07 -8.77
CA ARG A 256 1.14 19.22 -9.08
C ARG A 256 1.50 20.03 -7.84
N THR A 257 0.54 20.26 -6.95
CA THR A 257 0.77 20.99 -5.70
C THR A 257 1.78 20.24 -4.82
N ALA A 258 1.57 18.93 -4.63
CA ALA A 258 2.48 18.09 -3.86
C ALA A 258 3.90 18.07 -4.47
N GLN A 259 4.01 17.97 -5.81
CA GLN A 259 5.30 18.02 -6.49
C GLN A 259 6.02 19.35 -6.23
N SER A 260 5.33 20.48 -6.44
CA SER A 260 5.93 21.81 -6.24
C SER A 260 6.34 22.03 -4.79
N GLU A 261 5.55 21.57 -3.83
CA GLU A 261 5.88 21.67 -2.40
C GLU A 261 7.13 20.85 -2.05
N ILE A 262 7.23 19.61 -2.54
CA ILE A 262 8.43 18.76 -2.34
C ILE A 262 9.67 19.44 -2.93
N GLU A 263 9.61 19.90 -4.18
CA GLU A 263 10.74 20.55 -4.87
C GLU A 263 11.17 21.84 -4.15
N GLN A 264 10.21 22.64 -3.66
CA GLN A 264 10.46 23.86 -2.88
C GLN A 264 11.13 23.54 -1.53
N LEU A 265 10.60 22.58 -0.78
CA LEU A 265 11.15 22.19 0.51
C LEU A 265 12.56 21.63 0.36
N VAL A 266 12.80 20.76 -0.62
CA VAL A 266 14.15 20.24 -0.91
C VAL A 266 15.10 21.38 -1.25
N GLY A 267 14.68 22.33 -2.10
CA GLY A 267 15.49 23.50 -2.45
C GLY A 267 15.80 24.39 -1.24
N GLN A 268 14.81 24.65 -0.39
CA GLN A 268 14.96 25.43 0.84
C GLN A 268 15.94 24.78 1.81
N ILE A 269 15.77 23.48 2.09
CA ILE A 269 16.61 22.74 3.05
C ILE A 269 18.04 22.67 2.52
N ASN A 270 18.24 22.30 1.25
CA ASN A 270 19.57 22.27 0.66
C ASN A 270 20.22 23.66 0.65
N GLY A 271 19.49 24.72 0.32
CA GLY A 271 20.01 26.09 0.34
C GLY A 271 20.44 26.56 1.73
N ARG A 272 19.83 26.02 2.78
CA ARG A 272 20.13 26.36 4.18
C ARG A 272 21.26 25.55 4.79
N PHE A 273 21.36 24.25 4.48
CA PHE A 273 22.29 23.34 5.17
C PHE A 273 23.43 22.79 4.30
N SER A 274 23.22 22.61 2.99
CA SER A 274 24.25 22.01 2.13
C SER A 274 25.49 22.90 2.02
N THR A 275 26.62 22.25 1.77
CA THR A 275 27.92 22.92 1.57
C THR A 275 28.50 22.51 0.21
N LEU A 276 29.67 23.06 -0.16
CA LEU A 276 30.33 22.70 -1.41
C LEU A 276 30.69 21.20 -1.50
N THR A 277 30.79 20.50 -0.37
CA THR A 277 31.24 19.10 -0.29
C THR A 277 30.19 18.17 0.30
N TRP A 278 28.99 18.67 0.63
CA TRP A 278 27.93 17.87 1.24
C TRP A 278 26.56 18.36 0.80
N ASN A 279 25.77 17.45 0.23
CA ASN A 279 24.37 17.69 -0.10
C ASN A 279 23.48 17.03 0.96
N ALA A 280 22.69 17.84 1.67
CA ALA A 280 21.78 17.33 2.70
C ALA A 280 20.72 16.39 2.10
N ILE A 281 20.16 16.75 0.94
CA ILE A 281 19.13 15.98 0.24
C ILE A 281 19.47 15.82 -1.25
N THR A 282 19.39 14.59 -1.75
CA THR A 282 19.37 14.27 -3.18
C THR A 282 17.97 13.82 -3.60
N LEU A 283 17.33 14.60 -4.46
CA LEU A 283 15.99 14.34 -4.97
C LEU A 283 16.03 13.79 -6.40
N PHE A 284 15.44 12.61 -6.60
CA PHE A 284 15.17 12.04 -7.91
C PHE A 284 13.70 12.21 -8.27
N THR A 285 13.40 12.91 -9.37
CA THR A 285 12.03 13.09 -9.87
C THR A 285 11.68 12.16 -11.02
N GLU A 286 12.66 11.40 -11.51
CA GLU A 286 12.48 10.34 -12.51
C GLU A 286 12.66 8.96 -11.85
N PRO A 287 12.08 7.89 -12.43
CA PRO A 287 12.25 6.55 -11.89
C PRO A 287 13.73 6.13 -11.85
N ILE A 288 14.16 5.60 -10.72
CA ILE A 288 15.46 4.92 -10.60
C ILE A 288 15.30 3.49 -11.16
N PRO A 289 16.20 3.02 -12.04
CA PRO A 289 16.20 1.63 -12.49
C PRO A 289 16.23 0.65 -11.31
N PHE A 290 15.55 -0.49 -11.45
CA PHE A 290 15.37 -1.42 -10.33
C PHE A 290 16.71 -1.90 -9.72
N ASP A 291 17.70 -2.22 -10.55
CA ASP A 291 19.05 -2.63 -10.10
C ASP A 291 19.74 -1.53 -9.26
N ASP A 292 19.60 -0.27 -9.66
CA ASP A 292 20.14 0.89 -8.94
C ASP A 292 19.37 1.15 -7.63
N LEU A 293 18.06 0.91 -7.63
CA LEU A 293 17.23 1.03 -6.43
C LEU A 293 17.58 -0.05 -5.40
N MET A 294 17.82 -1.29 -5.85
CA MET A 294 18.28 -2.36 -4.96
C MET A 294 19.68 -2.08 -4.40
N ALA A 295 20.60 -1.52 -5.20
CA ALA A 295 21.89 -1.06 -4.72
C ALA A 295 21.72 0.04 -3.66
N LEU A 296 20.84 1.02 -3.92
CA LEU A 296 20.55 2.10 -2.98
C LEU A 296 19.94 1.57 -1.68
N TYR A 297 18.97 0.66 -1.74
CA TYR A 297 18.38 0.03 -0.55
C TYR A 297 19.44 -0.73 0.25
N LYS A 298 20.23 -1.61 -0.38
CA LYS A 298 21.29 -2.34 0.33
C LYS A 298 22.33 -1.41 0.95
N THR A 299 22.56 -0.25 0.34
CA THR A 299 23.48 0.75 0.89
C THR A 299 22.84 1.57 2.00
N ALA A 300 21.53 1.81 2.03
CA ALA A 300 20.94 2.74 2.99
C ALA A 300 20.94 2.19 4.43
N ASP A 301 21.46 2.99 5.36
CA ASP A 301 21.41 2.69 6.79
C ASP A 301 19.97 2.73 7.35
N ILE A 302 19.13 3.60 6.79
CA ILE A 302 17.74 3.80 7.22
C ILE A 302 16.84 3.90 5.99
N ALA A 303 15.76 3.12 5.94
CA ALA A 303 14.62 3.42 5.08
C ALA A 303 13.57 4.20 5.86
N TRP A 304 13.26 5.43 5.42
CA TRP A 304 12.25 6.27 6.03
C TRP A 304 11.01 6.34 5.15
N ILE A 305 9.97 5.62 5.55
CA ILE A 305 8.73 5.42 4.81
C ILE A 305 7.56 5.93 5.67
N PRO A 306 7.25 7.24 5.64
CA PRO A 306 6.26 7.84 6.54
C PRO A 306 4.95 8.28 5.86
N PRO A 307 4.31 7.47 4.99
CA PRO A 307 3.08 7.90 4.33
C PRO A 307 1.98 8.15 5.36
N LEU A 308 1.16 9.17 5.10
CA LEU A 308 -0.01 9.50 5.89
C LEU A 308 -1.04 8.38 5.83
N ARG A 309 -1.20 7.75 4.66
CA ARG A 309 -2.00 6.56 4.42
C ARG A 309 -1.39 5.72 3.29
N ASP A 310 -1.33 4.41 3.47
CA ASP A 310 -0.92 3.49 2.41
C ASP A 310 -1.57 2.12 2.59
N GLY A 311 -2.00 1.50 1.49
CA GLY A 311 -2.71 0.20 1.54
C GLY A 311 -1.81 -0.91 2.06
N LEU A 312 -0.52 -0.86 1.73
CA LEU A 312 0.47 -1.82 2.20
C LEU A 312 1.86 -1.20 2.31
N ASN A 313 2.40 -0.71 1.18
CA ASN A 313 3.78 -0.26 0.97
C ASN A 313 4.81 -1.38 0.75
N LEU A 314 5.05 -1.76 -0.51
CA LEU A 314 6.05 -2.76 -0.88
C LEU A 314 7.49 -2.26 -0.74
N VAL A 315 7.73 -0.95 -0.83
CA VAL A 315 9.08 -0.36 -0.65
C VAL A 315 9.69 -0.75 0.70
N ALA A 316 8.87 -0.75 1.76
CA ALA A 316 9.30 -1.22 3.07
C ALA A 316 9.78 -2.69 3.05
N LYS A 317 9.01 -3.57 2.39
CA LYS A 317 9.35 -5.00 2.25
C LYS A 317 10.55 -5.23 1.33
N GLU A 318 10.70 -4.43 0.27
CA GLU A 318 11.85 -4.48 -0.64
C GLU A 318 13.16 -4.09 0.08
N TYR A 319 13.11 -3.06 0.93
CA TYR A 319 14.26 -2.67 1.76
C TYR A 319 14.69 -3.82 2.69
N ILE A 320 13.74 -4.42 3.41
CA ILE A 320 14.02 -5.57 4.28
C ILE A 320 14.62 -6.73 3.50
N ALA A 321 14.06 -7.04 2.32
CA ALA A 321 14.57 -8.11 1.45
C ALA A 321 15.99 -7.83 0.95
N ALA A 322 16.29 -6.57 0.59
CA ALA A 322 17.62 -6.17 0.16
C ALA A 322 18.67 -6.36 1.27
N HIS A 323 18.31 -6.12 2.53
CA HIS A 323 19.19 -6.32 3.68
C HIS A 323 19.34 -7.77 4.14
N GLY A 324 18.46 -8.69 3.71
CA GLY A 324 18.62 -10.12 3.97
C GLY A 324 18.57 -10.51 5.46
N GLY A 325 17.98 -9.67 6.33
CA GLY A 325 17.90 -9.95 7.77
C GLY A 325 19.13 -9.52 8.59
N GLU A 326 20.07 -8.76 8.01
CA GLU A 326 21.35 -8.46 8.67
C GLU A 326 21.43 -7.10 9.36
N ASP A 327 21.29 -6.01 8.61
CA ASP A 327 21.54 -4.64 9.08
C ASP A 327 20.47 -3.67 8.57
N GLY A 328 20.57 -2.39 8.95
CA GLY A 328 19.65 -1.35 8.52
C GLY A 328 18.45 -1.17 9.46
N VAL A 329 17.77 -0.03 9.32
CA VAL A 329 16.61 0.34 10.14
C VAL A 329 15.46 0.80 9.26
N LEU A 330 14.29 0.21 9.46
CA LEU A 330 13.06 0.67 8.84
C LEU A 330 12.30 1.61 9.79
N VAL A 331 12.14 2.87 9.40
CA VAL A 331 11.19 3.81 10.01
C VAL A 331 9.93 3.80 9.17
N LEU A 332 8.82 3.33 9.73
CA LEU A 332 7.60 3.03 8.98
C LEU A 332 6.38 3.71 9.61
N SER A 333 5.55 4.37 8.80
CA SER A 333 4.29 4.93 9.29
C SER A 333 3.35 3.84 9.82
N GLU A 334 2.79 4.05 11.01
CA GLU A 334 1.76 3.18 11.59
C GLU A 334 0.46 3.13 10.78
N PHE A 335 0.31 4.02 9.79
CA PHE A 335 -0.83 4.10 8.88
C PHE A 335 -0.57 3.44 7.52
N THR A 336 0.36 2.48 7.48
CA THR A 336 0.62 1.59 6.35
C THR A 336 0.15 0.18 6.66
N GLY A 337 -0.39 -0.54 5.67
CA GLY A 337 -0.73 -1.95 5.87
C GLY A 337 0.45 -2.80 6.35
N SER A 338 1.66 -2.55 5.84
CA SER A 338 2.85 -3.29 6.26
C SER A 338 3.21 -3.09 7.74
N ALA A 339 2.79 -2.00 8.39
CA ALA A 339 3.03 -1.80 9.82
C ALA A 339 2.30 -2.83 10.69
N VAL A 340 1.22 -3.43 10.19
CA VAL A 340 0.50 -4.49 10.89
C VAL A 340 1.30 -5.80 10.86
N GLU A 341 2.08 -6.05 9.80
CA GLU A 341 2.94 -7.22 9.64
C GLU A 341 4.35 -7.02 10.24
N LEU A 342 4.80 -5.76 10.36
CA LEU A 342 6.19 -5.41 10.68
C LEU A 342 6.29 -4.60 11.99
N PRO A 343 5.87 -5.14 13.15
CA PRO A 343 5.90 -4.41 14.42
C PRO A 343 7.31 -4.15 14.97
N ASP A 344 8.34 -4.86 14.47
CA ASP A 344 9.74 -4.62 14.86
C ASP A 344 10.37 -3.39 14.16
N ALA A 345 9.69 -2.78 13.18
CA ALA A 345 10.08 -1.49 12.62
C ALA A 345 10.03 -0.37 13.68
N VAL A 346 10.69 0.75 13.42
CA VAL A 346 10.47 1.98 14.20
C VAL A 346 9.19 2.63 13.68
N LEU A 347 8.06 2.29 14.32
CA LEU A 347 6.76 2.80 13.92
C LEU A 347 6.63 4.29 14.24
N THR A 348 6.30 5.10 13.24
CA THR A 348 6.15 6.55 13.35
C THR A 348 4.72 6.99 13.06
N ASN A 349 4.25 8.01 13.78
CA ASN A 349 3.04 8.73 13.48
C ASN A 349 3.39 10.01 12.68
N PRO A 350 3.11 10.06 11.36
CA PRO A 350 3.44 11.21 10.53
C PRO A 350 2.57 12.45 10.79
N TYR A 351 1.55 12.35 11.65
CA TYR A 351 0.75 13.49 12.11
C TYR A 351 1.31 14.13 13.40
N SER A 352 2.38 13.57 13.97
CA SER A 352 3.00 14.06 15.20
C SER A 352 4.47 14.38 14.96
N ASP A 353 4.77 15.67 14.83
CA ASP A 353 6.15 16.16 14.66
C ASP A 353 7.09 15.62 15.73
N LYS A 354 6.65 15.62 17.00
CA LYS A 354 7.42 15.11 18.12
C LYS A 354 7.71 13.61 17.98
N ASN A 355 6.71 12.82 17.59
CA ASN A 355 6.91 11.38 17.44
C ASN A 355 7.83 11.07 16.26
N MET A 356 7.71 11.76 15.12
CA MET A 356 8.64 11.60 14.00
C MET A 356 10.08 11.93 14.41
N ASP A 357 10.27 13.04 15.15
CA ASP A 357 11.55 13.47 15.68
C ASP A 357 12.17 12.40 16.61
N GLU A 358 11.39 11.84 17.52
CA GLU A 358 11.81 10.74 18.41
C GLU A 358 12.17 9.47 17.62
N CYS A 359 11.37 9.10 16.62
CA CYS A 359 11.57 7.90 15.82
C CYS A 359 12.86 7.96 15.00
N ILE A 360 13.14 9.08 14.34
CA ILE A 360 14.38 9.21 13.56
C ILE A 360 15.61 9.27 14.47
N ASP A 361 15.50 9.89 15.65
CA ASP A 361 16.56 9.89 16.66
C ASP A 361 16.86 8.46 17.16
N VAL A 362 15.82 7.64 17.38
CA VAL A 362 15.98 6.21 17.70
C VAL A 362 16.66 5.45 16.56
N ALA A 363 16.23 5.66 15.31
CA ALA A 363 16.78 4.97 14.15
C ALA A 363 18.28 5.28 13.95
N LEU A 364 18.67 6.55 14.06
CA LEU A 364 20.06 6.99 13.95
C LEU A 364 20.97 6.46 15.07
N ALA A 365 20.41 6.28 16.27
CA ALA A 365 21.16 5.81 17.44
C ALA A 365 21.10 4.29 17.66
N MET A 366 20.36 3.54 16.83
CA MET A 366 20.09 2.12 17.06
C MET A 366 21.39 1.29 17.01
N PRO A 367 21.74 0.54 18.07
CA PRO A 367 22.95 -0.29 18.07
C PRO A 367 22.87 -1.42 17.03
N PRO A 368 24.00 -1.85 16.41
CA PRO A 368 24.00 -2.87 15.37
C PRO A 368 23.31 -4.20 15.76
N GLU A 369 23.47 -4.64 17.01
CA GLU A 369 22.81 -5.86 17.51
C GLU A 369 21.28 -5.73 17.53
N GLU A 370 20.76 -4.55 17.84
CA GLU A 370 19.32 -4.30 17.80
C GLU A 370 18.80 -4.19 16.37
N GLN A 371 19.56 -3.54 15.47
CA GLN A 371 19.24 -3.48 14.04
C GLN A 371 19.09 -4.89 13.47
N LYS A 372 20.10 -5.75 13.70
CA LYS A 372 20.10 -7.14 13.25
C LYS A 372 18.92 -7.94 13.82
N ARG A 373 18.65 -7.80 15.11
CA ARG A 373 17.53 -8.50 15.76
C ARG A 373 16.18 -8.12 15.15
N ARG A 374 15.95 -6.82 14.90
CA ARG A 374 14.69 -6.32 14.30
C ARG A 374 14.60 -6.71 12.83
N MET A 375 15.67 -6.53 12.07
CA MET A 375 15.74 -6.84 10.65
C MET A 375 15.53 -8.33 10.39
N ALA A 376 16.15 -9.23 11.17
CA ALA A 376 15.98 -10.67 11.03
C ALA A 376 14.52 -11.12 11.20
N LYS A 377 13.80 -10.57 12.19
CA LYS A 377 12.37 -10.88 12.40
C LYS A 377 11.50 -10.36 11.26
N MET A 378 11.73 -9.12 10.82
CA MET A 378 11.01 -8.55 9.68
C MET A 378 11.29 -9.33 8.39
N HIS A 379 12.54 -9.75 8.17
CA HIS A 379 12.94 -10.57 7.03
C HIS A 379 12.25 -11.94 7.04
N GLN A 380 12.15 -12.57 8.22
CA GLN A 380 11.38 -13.82 8.37
C GLN A 380 9.92 -13.61 7.98
N ALA A 381 9.27 -12.56 8.47
CA ALA A 381 7.87 -12.27 8.17
C ALA A 381 7.63 -12.07 6.66
N ILE A 382 8.45 -11.26 5.97
CA ILE A 382 8.26 -11.03 4.53
C ILE A 382 8.64 -12.23 3.64
N THR A 383 9.41 -13.18 4.18
CA THR A 383 9.77 -14.43 3.48
C THR A 383 8.67 -15.48 3.65
N GLU A 384 8.01 -15.51 4.80
CA GLU A 384 6.85 -16.37 5.03
C GLU A 384 5.61 -15.90 4.25
N TYR A 385 5.39 -14.59 4.19
CA TYR A 385 4.28 -13.96 3.49
C TYR A 385 4.74 -13.25 2.20
N ASP A 386 5.33 -14.02 1.29
CA ASP A 386 5.78 -13.55 -0.01
C ASP A 386 4.65 -13.47 -1.06
N VAL A 387 4.96 -13.01 -2.28
CA VAL A 387 3.99 -12.88 -3.38
C VAL A 387 3.38 -14.23 -3.80
N GLN A 388 4.14 -15.34 -3.67
CA GLN A 388 3.67 -16.67 -4.01
C GLN A 388 2.68 -17.17 -2.96
N GLN A 389 2.96 -16.92 -1.68
CA GLN A 389 2.06 -17.23 -0.59
C GLN A 389 0.75 -16.44 -0.70
N TRP A 390 0.82 -15.15 -1.05
CA TRP A 390 -0.38 -14.34 -1.34
C TRP A 390 -1.25 -14.98 -2.43
N ALA A 391 -0.66 -15.34 -3.57
CA ALA A 391 -1.39 -15.98 -4.67
C ALA A 391 -1.96 -17.34 -4.26
N ASN A 392 -1.17 -18.18 -3.58
CA ASN A 392 -1.61 -19.51 -3.12
C ASN A 392 -2.76 -19.42 -2.13
N HIS A 393 -2.71 -18.47 -1.18
CA HIS A 393 -3.79 -18.24 -0.21
C HIS A 393 -5.05 -17.76 -0.94
N MET A 394 -4.94 -16.78 -1.84
CA MET A 394 -6.06 -16.32 -2.66
C MET A 394 -6.73 -17.45 -3.44
N PHE A 395 -5.94 -18.29 -4.13
CA PHE A 395 -6.48 -19.42 -4.88
C PHE A 395 -7.11 -20.49 -3.99
N ARG A 396 -6.57 -20.71 -2.78
CA ARG A 396 -7.15 -21.65 -1.82
C ARG A 396 -8.53 -21.18 -1.36
N GLU A 397 -8.66 -19.93 -0.92
CA GLU A 397 -9.95 -19.43 -0.43
C GLU A 397 -10.98 -19.30 -1.55
N ALA A 398 -10.57 -18.82 -2.73
CA ALA A 398 -11.46 -18.71 -3.88
C ALA A 398 -11.99 -20.08 -4.36
N ASN A 399 -11.22 -21.15 -4.19
CA ASN A 399 -11.64 -22.50 -4.54
C ASN A 399 -12.43 -23.21 -3.44
N ALA A 400 -12.20 -22.86 -2.17
CA ALA A 400 -12.97 -23.36 -1.03
C ALA A 400 -14.43 -22.90 -1.08
N VAL A 401 -14.73 -21.84 -1.82
CA VAL A 401 -16.11 -21.47 -2.19
C VAL A 401 -16.65 -22.49 -3.19
N ILE A 402 -17.14 -23.63 -2.70
CA ILE A 402 -17.95 -24.52 -3.50
C ILE A 402 -19.27 -23.79 -3.75
N ALA A 403 -19.65 -23.63 -5.02
CA ALA A 403 -20.91 -23.04 -5.41
C ALA A 403 -22.06 -23.83 -4.76
N GLU A 404 -22.76 -23.23 -3.80
CA GLU A 404 -24.08 -23.73 -3.42
C GLU A 404 -24.95 -23.60 -4.67
N GLU A 405 -25.45 -24.74 -5.18
CA GLU A 405 -26.47 -24.74 -6.22
C GLU A 405 -27.63 -23.87 -5.73
N PRO A 406 -28.09 -22.88 -6.51
CA PRO A 406 -29.29 -22.16 -6.15
C PRO A 406 -30.43 -23.18 -6.02
N ASP A 407 -31.11 -23.14 -4.88
CA ASP A 407 -32.29 -23.95 -4.61
C ASP A 407 -33.26 -23.86 -5.81
N LYS A 408 -33.47 -24.98 -6.50
CA LYS A 408 -34.35 -25.10 -7.67
C LYS A 408 -35.84 -25.07 -7.31
N THR A 409 -36.20 -24.60 -6.12
CA THR A 409 -37.60 -24.44 -5.74
C THR A 409 -37.92 -23.00 -5.36
N LEU A 410 -38.60 -22.30 -6.29
CA LEU A 410 -39.57 -21.20 -6.17
C LEU A 410 -39.63 -20.50 -7.55
N VAL A 411 -40.68 -20.46 -8.39
CA VAL A 411 -42.08 -20.87 -8.35
C VAL A 411 -42.54 -21.09 -9.80
N SER A 412 -43.33 -22.13 -10.00
CA SER A 412 -44.14 -22.43 -11.17
C SER A 412 -45.38 -21.51 -11.30
N ALA A 413 -45.73 -21.19 -12.55
CA ALA A 413 -46.94 -20.53 -13.07
C ALA A 413 -46.89 -19.00 -13.20
#